data_AF-A0A410PP00-F1
#
_entry.id   AF-A0A410PP00-F1
#
_cell.length_a   1.000
_cell.length_b   1.000
_cell.length_c   1.000
_cell.angle_alpha   90.00
_cell.angle_beta   90.00
_cell.angle_gamma   90.00
#
_symmetry.space_group_name_H-M   'P 1'
#
loop_
_entity.id
_entity.type
_entity.pdbx_description
1 polymer ?
#
loop_
_entity_poly.entity_id
_entity_poly.type
_entity_poly.pdbx_seq_one_letter_code
_entity_poly.pdbx_strand_id
1 'polypeptide(L)'
;MKYGARALVYRALKDEKAEPANLKEFMKDIEDENIEGIVDLKRLQEDNSKREFYLRTAINFLKEMVSFHIEAAKRTRYEKAAYYCSVIKDTLTLLKQSEEFNTYYDNLINVNRRRPALKDEMKKGLVDKFIFLFDNF
;
A
#
# COMPACT_ATOMS: atom_id res chain seq x y z
N MET A 1 -14.18 1.55 -3.36
CA MET A 1 -12.94 0.92 -2.89
C MET A 1 -11.70 1.78 -3.16
N LYS A 2 -11.31 2.06 -4.43
CA LYS A 2 -10.12 2.91 -4.77
C LYS A 2 -10.06 4.24 -4.01
N TYR A 3 -11.16 5.00 -4.00
CA TYR A 3 -11.24 6.29 -3.29
C TYR A 3 -11.27 6.15 -1.76
N GLY A 4 -11.69 4.99 -1.24
CA GLY A 4 -11.76 4.73 0.19
C GLY A 4 -10.38 4.60 0.82
N ALA A 5 -9.48 3.80 0.21
CA ALA A 5 -8.09 3.69 0.66
C ALA A 5 -7.39 5.06 0.63
N ARG A 6 -7.54 5.78 -0.50
CA ARG A 6 -6.98 7.12 -0.67
C ARG A 6 -7.46 8.11 0.38
N ALA A 7 -8.77 8.18 0.62
CA ALA A 7 -9.34 9.08 1.61
C ALA A 7 -8.85 8.79 3.03
N LEU A 8 -8.70 7.51 3.38
CA LEU A 8 -8.24 7.09 4.71
C LEU A 8 -6.76 7.37 4.93
N VAL A 9 -5.91 7.06 3.95
CA VAL A 9 -4.47 7.38 4.02
C VAL A 9 -4.28 8.90 4.10
N TYR A 10 -4.99 9.65 3.26
CA TYR A 10 -4.89 11.12 3.26
C TYR A 10 -5.34 11.72 4.59
N ARG A 11 -6.46 11.27 5.15
CA ARG A 11 -6.92 11.69 6.50
C ARG A 11 -5.95 11.36 7.62
N ALA A 12 -5.15 10.31 7.47
CA ALA A 12 -4.24 9.85 8.49
C ALA A 12 -2.87 10.54 8.45
N LEU A 13 -2.50 11.14 7.31
CA LEU A 13 -1.12 11.55 7.03
C LEU A 13 -0.96 12.93 6.39
N LYS A 14 -2.04 13.67 6.06
CA LYS A 14 -1.96 14.97 5.36
C LYS A 14 -1.04 15.98 6.03
N ASP A 15 -1.03 16.01 7.36
CA ASP A 15 -0.24 16.97 8.12
C ASP A 15 1.15 16.42 8.51
N GLU A 16 1.51 15.22 8.02
CA GLU A 16 2.78 14.57 8.28
C GLU A 16 3.71 14.55 7.06
N LYS A 17 5.02 14.63 7.32
CA LYS A 17 6.02 14.27 6.33
C LYS A 17 6.07 12.74 6.26
N ALA A 18 5.22 12.14 5.42
CA ALA A 18 5.32 10.71 5.13
C ALA A 18 6.74 10.39 4.62
N GLU A 19 7.52 9.65 5.41
CA GLU A 19 8.92 9.32 5.10
C GLU A 19 9.09 8.17 4.10
N PRO A 20 8.22 7.14 4.03
CA PRO A 20 8.35 6.10 3.02
C PRO A 20 8.04 6.61 1.61
N ALA A 21 8.90 6.30 0.64
CA ALA A 21 8.85 6.86 -0.71
C ALA A 21 7.55 6.55 -1.45
N ASN A 22 7.04 5.32 -1.40
CA ASN A 22 5.83 4.93 -2.14
C ASN A 22 4.59 5.54 -1.51
N LEU A 23 4.57 5.65 -0.18
CA LEU A 23 3.47 6.31 0.55
C LEU A 23 3.43 7.81 0.25
N LYS A 24 4.60 8.45 0.12
CA LYS A 24 4.70 9.85 -0.29
C LYS A 24 4.21 10.07 -1.72
N GLU A 25 4.61 9.22 -2.67
CA GLU A 25 4.10 9.26 -4.05
C GLU A 25 2.58 9.05 -4.08
N PHE A 26 2.08 8.06 -3.33
CA PHE A 26 0.65 7.79 -3.22
C PHE A 26 -0.14 8.99 -2.66
N MET A 27 0.41 9.72 -1.68
CA MET A 27 -0.17 10.95 -1.15
C MET A 27 -0.18 12.07 -2.19
N LYS A 28 0.93 12.26 -2.90
CA LYS A 28 1.04 13.25 -3.97
C LYS A 28 0.03 12.99 -5.09
N ASP A 29 -0.13 11.74 -5.52
CA ASP A 29 -1.11 11.36 -6.54
C ASP A 29 -2.56 11.73 -6.13
N ILE A 30 -2.88 11.69 -4.82
CA ILE A 30 -4.19 12.08 -4.31
C ILE A 30 -4.40 13.60 -4.42
N GLU A 31 -3.36 14.37 -4.09
CA GLU A 31 -3.36 15.83 -4.17
C GLU A 31 -3.44 16.30 -5.64
N ASP A 32 -2.62 15.72 -6.51
CA ASP A 32 -2.53 16.05 -7.93
C ASP A 32 -3.83 15.71 -8.68
N GLU A 33 -4.50 14.61 -8.33
CA GLU A 33 -5.80 14.22 -8.92
C GLU A 33 -6.97 15.11 -8.43
N ASN A 34 -6.74 16.00 -7.45
CA ASN A 34 -7.71 16.98 -6.94
C ASN A 34 -9.10 16.38 -6.64
N ILE A 35 -9.10 15.20 -6.02
CA ILE A 35 -10.33 14.41 -5.82
C ILE A 35 -11.23 15.12 -4.80
N GLU A 36 -12.30 15.73 -5.31
CA GLU A 36 -13.31 16.46 -4.55
C GLU A 36 -13.85 15.60 -3.39
N GLY A 37 -13.86 16.16 -2.16
CA GLY A 37 -14.27 15.46 -0.94
C GLY A 37 -13.21 14.61 -0.23
N ILE A 38 -12.05 14.31 -0.86
CA ILE A 38 -10.89 13.72 -0.19
C ILE A 38 -9.98 14.81 0.41
N VAL A 39 -9.75 15.88 -0.36
CA VAL A 39 -8.81 16.96 -0.01
C VAL A 39 -9.41 17.96 1.00
N ASP A 40 -10.75 18.12 1.00
CA ASP A 40 -11.52 19.12 1.76
C ASP A 40 -11.83 18.78 3.23
N LEU A 41 -11.28 17.68 3.74
CA LEU A 41 -11.47 17.30 5.14
C LEU A 41 -10.61 18.20 6.04
N LYS A 42 -11.19 19.34 6.44
CA LYS A 42 -10.57 20.31 7.34
C LYS A 42 -10.63 19.84 8.81
N ARG A 43 -9.44 19.82 9.42
CA ARG A 43 -9.12 19.94 10.85
C ARG A 43 -9.98 19.11 11.82
N LEU A 44 -9.50 17.90 12.10
CA LEU A 44 -9.73 17.25 13.37
C LEU A 44 -8.38 17.14 14.06
N GLN A 45 -8.28 17.57 15.32
CA GLN A 45 -7.12 17.27 16.16
C GLN A 45 -6.91 15.75 16.17
N GLU A 46 -5.73 15.30 15.73
CA GLU A 46 -5.45 13.90 15.50
C GLU A 46 -5.26 13.16 16.82
N ASP A 47 -6.13 12.18 17.05
CA ASP A 47 -5.93 11.12 18.04
C ASP A 47 -5.21 9.98 17.32
N ASN A 48 -4.08 9.53 17.87
CA ASN A 48 -3.32 8.38 17.35
C ASN A 48 -4.22 7.14 17.17
N SER A 49 -5.24 6.97 18.02
CA SER A 49 -6.20 5.87 17.90
C SER A 49 -6.99 5.92 16.58
N LYS A 50 -7.35 7.11 16.11
CA LYS A 50 -8.05 7.32 14.83
C LYS A 50 -7.13 7.17 13.64
N ARG A 51 -5.89 7.64 13.76
CA ARG A 51 -4.87 7.49 12.71
C ARG A 51 -4.60 6.02 12.40
N GLU A 52 -4.30 5.23 13.43
CA GLU A 52 -4.05 3.80 13.25
C GLU A 52 -5.27 3.09 12.66
N PHE A 53 -6.48 3.42 13.16
CA PHE A 53 -7.73 2.89 12.62
C PHE A 53 -7.91 3.19 11.13
N TYR A 54 -7.63 4.41 10.68
CA TYR A 54 -7.73 4.78 9.27
C TYR A 54 -6.71 4.02 8.41
N LEU A 55 -5.45 3.95 8.85
CA LEU A 55 -4.40 3.25 8.12
C LEU A 55 -4.68 1.74 8.03
N ARG A 56 -5.15 1.11 9.11
CA ARG A 56 -5.57 -0.30 9.09
C ARG A 56 -6.74 -0.55 8.14
N THR A 57 -7.73 0.33 8.15
CA THR A 57 -8.87 0.23 7.23
C THR A 57 -8.43 0.42 5.78
N ALA A 58 -7.50 1.35 5.53
CA ALA A 58 -6.91 1.56 4.21
C ALA A 58 -6.15 0.32 3.72
N ILE A 59 -5.37 -0.32 4.59
CA ILE A 59 -4.67 -1.58 4.29
C ILE A 59 -5.66 -2.65 3.82
N ASN A 60 -6.82 -2.81 4.46
CA ASN A 60 -7.82 -3.79 4.05
C ASN A 60 -8.33 -3.50 2.62
N PHE A 61 -8.65 -2.26 2.30
CA PHE A 61 -9.05 -1.87 0.94
C PHE A 61 -7.92 -2.07 -0.08
N LEU A 62 -6.66 -1.79 0.29
CA LEU A 62 -5.52 -2.03 -0.59
C LEU A 62 -5.33 -3.53 -0.84
N LYS A 63 -5.47 -4.39 0.18
CA LYS A 63 -5.40 -5.85 0.05
C LYS A 63 -6.46 -6.38 -0.92
N GLU A 64 -7.69 -5.86 -0.85
CA GLU A 64 -8.75 -6.18 -1.82
C GLU A 64 -8.40 -5.74 -3.25
N MET A 65 -7.84 -4.54 -3.41
CA MET A 65 -7.41 -4.03 -4.72
C MET A 65 -6.27 -4.86 -5.33
N VAL A 66 -5.32 -5.33 -4.49
CA VAL A 66 -4.25 -6.26 -4.90
C VAL A 66 -4.85 -7.56 -5.42
N SER A 67 -5.75 -8.19 -4.66
CA SER A 67 -6.42 -9.44 -5.08
C SER A 67 -7.17 -9.25 -6.39
N PHE A 68 -7.98 -8.18 -6.51
CA PHE A 68 -8.70 -7.85 -7.72
C PHE A 68 -7.78 -7.74 -8.95
N HIS A 69 -6.62 -7.11 -8.80
CA HIS A 69 -5.67 -6.96 -9.90
C HIS A 69 -4.94 -8.25 -10.26
N ILE A 70 -4.64 -9.11 -9.28
CA ILE A 70 -4.05 -10.42 -9.55
C ILE A 70 -5.05 -11.35 -10.25
N GLU A 71 -6.30 -11.38 -9.78
CA GLU A 71 -7.38 -12.18 -10.37
C GLU A 71 -7.69 -11.77 -11.81
N ALA A 72 -7.58 -10.48 -12.12
CA ALA A 72 -7.73 -9.98 -13.49
C ALA A 72 -6.66 -10.51 -14.47
N ALA A 73 -5.56 -11.10 -13.97
CA ALA A 73 -4.62 -11.96 -14.70
C ALA A 73 -3.97 -11.34 -15.98
N LYS A 74 -3.91 -10.01 -16.07
CA LYS A 74 -3.24 -9.26 -17.15
C LYS A 74 -1.91 -8.67 -16.65
N ARG A 75 -0.87 -8.64 -17.49
CA ARG A 75 0.48 -8.15 -17.11
C ARG A 75 0.45 -6.73 -16.52
N THR A 76 -0.28 -5.82 -17.15
CA THR A 76 -0.49 -4.43 -16.68
C THR A 76 -1.25 -4.31 -15.36
N ARG A 77 -1.88 -5.40 -14.89
CA ARG A 77 -2.54 -5.44 -13.57
C ARG A 77 -1.59 -5.89 -12.47
N TYR A 78 -0.56 -6.68 -12.77
CA TYR A 78 0.47 -7.05 -11.80
C TYR A 78 1.31 -5.85 -11.36
N GLU A 79 1.57 -4.90 -12.26
CA GLU A 79 2.23 -3.64 -11.94
C GLU A 79 1.40 -2.83 -10.92
N LYS A 80 0.08 -2.71 -11.15
CA LYS A 80 -0.82 -2.05 -10.19
C LYS A 80 -0.94 -2.79 -8.86
N ALA A 81 -0.95 -4.12 -8.90
CA ALA A 81 -0.93 -4.93 -7.69
C ALA A 81 0.37 -4.71 -6.90
N ALA A 82 1.51 -4.67 -7.59
CA ALA A 82 2.81 -4.40 -6.98
C ALA A 82 2.86 -3.01 -6.34
N TYR A 83 2.37 -1.99 -7.04
CA TYR A 83 2.25 -0.64 -6.49
C TYR A 83 1.44 -0.60 -5.19
N TYR A 84 0.24 -1.21 -5.17
CA TYR A 84 -0.56 -1.26 -3.93
C TYR A 84 0.09 -2.10 -2.83
N CYS A 85 0.81 -3.18 -3.17
CA CYS A 85 1.63 -3.93 -2.20
C CYS A 85 2.71 -3.05 -1.57
N SER A 86 3.40 -2.22 -2.35
CA SER A 86 4.40 -1.28 -1.83
C SER A 86 3.78 -0.24 -0.90
N VAL A 87 2.59 0.27 -1.20
CA VAL A 87 1.86 1.19 -0.29
C VAL A 87 1.45 0.49 1.01
N ILE A 88 0.99 -0.77 0.95
CA ILE A 88 0.69 -1.57 2.15
C ILE A 88 1.95 -1.75 3.01
N LYS A 89 3.08 -2.11 2.38
CA LYS A 89 4.37 -2.26 3.07
C LYS A 89 4.75 -1.01 3.82
N ASP A 90 4.77 0.14 3.13
CA ASP A 90 5.17 1.41 3.70
C ASP A 90 4.21 1.85 4.83
N THR A 91 2.92 1.59 4.68
CA THR A 91 1.92 1.86 5.72
C THR A 91 2.14 1.00 6.97
N LEU A 92 2.43 -0.30 6.80
CA LEU A 92 2.73 -1.20 7.92
C LEU A 92 4.10 -0.89 8.55
N THR A 93 5.09 -0.46 7.78
CA THR A 93 6.37 0.04 8.32
C THR A 93 6.16 1.26 9.20
N LEU A 94 5.32 2.21 8.78
CA LEU A 94 4.96 3.38 9.57
C LEU A 94 4.30 3.00 10.90
N LEU A 95 3.45 1.96 10.88
CA LEU A 95 2.82 1.38 12.08
C LEU A 95 3.76 0.49 12.91
N LYS A 96 5.02 0.31 12.51
CA LYS A 96 5.99 -0.63 13.13
C LYS A 96 5.54 -2.10 13.12
N GLN A 97 4.85 -2.51 12.06
CA GLN A 97 4.27 -3.85 11.87
C GLN A 97 4.75 -4.50 10.57
N SER A 98 6.03 -4.36 10.22
CA SER A 98 6.59 -4.90 8.98
C SER A 98 6.46 -6.43 8.85
N GLU A 99 6.41 -7.17 9.96
CA GLU A 99 6.19 -8.62 9.95
C GLU A 99 4.82 -9.02 9.41
N GLU A 100 3.80 -8.17 9.61
CA GLU A 100 2.46 -8.39 9.05
C GLU A 100 2.52 -8.35 7.51
N PHE A 101 3.35 -7.47 6.94
CA PHE A 101 3.52 -7.39 5.49
C PHE A 101 4.15 -8.67 4.94
N ASN A 102 5.19 -9.19 5.58
CA ASN A 102 5.86 -10.42 5.14
C ASN A 102 4.87 -11.59 5.13
N THR A 103 4.10 -11.76 6.21
CA THR A 103 3.08 -12.80 6.31
C THR A 103 2.02 -12.66 5.21
N TYR A 104 1.53 -11.43 4.98
CA TYR A 104 0.57 -11.15 3.91
C TYR A 104 1.14 -11.48 2.53
N TYR A 105 2.35 -11.01 2.23
CA TYR A 105 2.99 -11.20 0.93
C TYR A 105 3.32 -12.66 0.65
N ASP A 106 3.85 -13.39 1.63
CA ASP A 106 4.14 -14.82 1.51
C ASP A 106 2.87 -15.61 1.23
N ASN A 107 1.78 -15.33 1.94
CA ASN A 107 0.48 -15.96 1.67
C ASN A 107 -0.03 -15.63 0.27
N LEU A 108 0.08 -14.37 -0.15
CA LEU A 108 -0.33 -13.92 -1.48
C LEU A 108 0.45 -14.65 -2.58
N ILE A 109 1.76 -14.82 -2.43
CA ILE A 109 2.58 -15.58 -3.38
C ILE A 109 2.27 -17.07 -3.30
N ASN A 110 2.05 -17.62 -2.10
CA ASN A 110 1.85 -19.05 -1.94
C ASN A 110 0.53 -19.55 -2.55
N VAL A 111 -0.54 -18.75 -2.42
CA VAL A 111 -1.88 -19.06 -2.94
C VAL A 111 -1.99 -18.82 -4.46
N ASN A 112 -1.22 -17.89 -5.02
CA ASN A 112 -1.31 -17.56 -6.44
C ASN A 112 -0.43 -18.46 -7.31
N ARG A 113 -1.05 -19.30 -8.17
CA ARG A 113 -0.33 -20.16 -9.14
C ARG A 113 0.57 -19.39 -10.12
N ARG A 114 0.36 -18.09 -10.32
CA ARG A 114 1.16 -17.20 -11.19
C ARG A 114 2.24 -16.43 -10.41
N ARG A 115 2.89 -17.10 -9.45
CA ARG A 115 3.98 -16.60 -8.59
C ARG A 115 5.00 -15.66 -9.25
N PRO A 116 5.45 -15.88 -10.51
CA PRO A 116 6.55 -15.07 -11.07
C PRO A 116 6.15 -13.62 -11.33
N ALA A 117 4.95 -13.36 -11.87
CA ALA A 117 4.61 -12.03 -12.41
C ALA A 117 4.56 -10.95 -11.32
N LEU A 118 3.92 -11.21 -10.18
CA LEU A 118 3.90 -10.24 -9.07
C LEU A 118 5.29 -10.07 -8.45
N LYS A 119 6.02 -11.18 -8.25
CA LYS A 119 7.38 -11.16 -7.69
C LYS A 119 8.33 -10.35 -8.56
N ASP A 120 8.21 -10.46 -9.88
CA ASP A 120 9.03 -9.72 -10.83
C ASP A 120 8.70 -8.22 -10.83
N GLU A 121 7.42 -7.84 -10.78
CA GLU A 121 7.04 -6.42 -10.71
C GLU A 121 7.43 -5.78 -9.37
N MET A 122 7.26 -6.50 -8.24
CA MET A 122 7.75 -6.04 -6.93
C MET A 122 9.26 -5.80 -6.95
N LYS A 123 10.05 -6.65 -7.62
CA LYS A 123 11.50 -6.46 -7.77
C LYS A 123 11.87 -5.21 -8.58
N LYS A 124 11.04 -4.78 -9.53
CA LYS A 124 11.29 -3.60 -10.38
C LYS A 124 10.95 -2.28 -9.70
N GLY A 125 9.86 -2.26 -8.92
CA GLY A 125 9.36 -1.06 -8.25
C GLY A 125 10.04 -0.75 -6.91
N LEU A 126 10.86 -1.67 -6.39
CA LEU A 126 11.62 -1.48 -5.16
C LEU A 126 12.93 -0.74 -5.44
N VAL A 127 12.89 0.59 -5.44
CA VAL A 127 14.11 1.38 -5.17
C VAL A 127 14.37 1.30 -3.67
N ASP A 128 15.44 0.57 -3.34
CA ASP A 128 16.06 0.35 -2.03
C ASP A 128 15.40 -0.61 -1.01
N LYS A 129 16.24 -1.59 -0.63
CA LYS A 129 16.14 -2.60 0.45
C LYS A 129 15.19 -3.77 0.21
N PHE A 130 15.60 -4.70 -0.65
CA PHE A 130 15.27 -6.13 -0.53
C PHE A 130 16.41 -7.04 -1.04
N ILE A 131 17.64 -6.71 -0.63
CA ILE A 131 18.70 -7.73 -0.51
C ILE A 131 18.63 -8.20 0.94
N PHE A 132 18.62 -9.51 1.15
CA PHE A 132 18.34 -10.23 2.41
C PHE A 132 16.86 -10.46 2.71
N LEU A 133 16.31 -11.54 2.13
CA LEU A 133 15.60 -12.56 2.92
C LEU A 133 15.16 -13.80 2.09
N PHE A 134 15.44 -13.86 0.78
CA PHE A 134 15.00 -15.00 -0.05
C PHE A 134 16.10 -15.84 -0.71
N ASP A 135 17.38 -15.65 -0.34
CA ASP A 135 18.50 -16.43 -0.89
C ASP A 135 19.04 -17.52 0.08
N ASN A 136 18.32 -17.88 1.15
CA ASN A 136 18.79 -18.90 2.11
C ASN A 136 17.71 -19.91 2.59
N PHE A 137 16.82 -20.36 1.70
CA PHE A 137 16.07 -21.60 1.91
C PHE A 137 15.80 -22.33 0.58
#